data_AF-A0A661R0U0-F1
#
_entry.id   AF-A0A661R0U0-F1
#
_cell.length_a   1.000
_cell.length_b   1.000
_cell.length_c   1.000
_cell.angle_alpha   90.00
_cell.angle_beta   90.00
_cell.angle_gamma   90.00
#
_symmetry.space_group_name_H-M   'P 1'
#
loop_
_entity.id
_entity.type
_entity.pdbx_description
1 polymer ?
#
loop_
_entity_poly.entity_id
_entity_poly.type
_entity_poly.pdbx_seq_one_letter_code
_entity_poly.pdbx_strand_id
1 'polypeptide(L)'
;MKKTKTDTWLKRTKGYLLSSPHLLWFMLISITVAFTVLQAPDRNKISYSYQIGDVAQRDIKAPKNFFIEDKEVTAARKNQIKDVVKTVYDFDENLAIDIASRIETSMDFARQLFEKPEDSDAPDPTLAMALAIKPEFEKKLGMEISSGAFTILYKSQFSTDITLKTKSILDKILSNGVVANKEILLEKEGKGIILRTIQSNEERAVNNLKVIYGPDQAKAMVRIEGQPLLKKLNYNLSNLIVDICQRLLQPNITLNKNETENRIQDAQSKIMPIL
;
A
#
# COMPACT_ATOMS: atom_id res chain seq x y z
N MET A 1 -45.56 -86.19 -63.61
CA MET A 1 -46.40 -85.13 -62.99
C MET A 1 -46.40 -85.39 -61.49
N LYS A 2 -46.02 -84.52 -60.55
CA LYS A 2 -46.13 -83.06 -60.39
C LYS A 2 -44.82 -82.49 -59.81
N LYS A 3 -44.22 -81.47 -60.45
CA LYS A 3 -43.22 -80.60 -59.79
C LYS A 3 -43.97 -79.75 -58.76
N THR A 4 -43.57 -79.83 -57.49
CA THR A 4 -44.17 -79.11 -56.37
C THR A 4 -43.85 -77.61 -56.49
N LYS A 5 -44.85 -76.74 -56.29
CA LYS A 5 -44.75 -75.26 -56.41
C LYS A 5 -43.66 -74.62 -55.53
N THR A 6 -43.18 -75.32 -54.50
CA THR A 6 -42.18 -74.84 -53.54
C THR A 6 -40.77 -74.75 -54.14
N ASP A 7 -40.40 -75.68 -55.03
CA ASP A 7 -39.07 -75.72 -55.61
C ASP A 7 -38.86 -74.60 -56.65
N THR A 8 -39.93 -74.13 -57.29
CA THR A 8 -39.93 -72.98 -58.21
C THR A 8 -39.81 -71.63 -57.49
N TRP A 9 -40.35 -71.50 -56.27
CA TRP A 9 -40.26 -70.25 -55.49
C TRP A 9 -38.86 -70.04 -54.90
N LEU A 10 -38.28 -71.10 -54.32
CA LEU A 10 -36.92 -71.10 -53.76
C LEU A 10 -35.84 -70.84 -54.82
N LYS A 11 -36.00 -71.34 -56.04
CA LYS A 11 -35.07 -71.08 -57.15
C LYS A 11 -35.17 -69.64 -57.66
N ARG A 12 -36.38 -69.06 -57.66
CA ARG A 12 -36.59 -67.65 -58.03
C ARG A 12 -35.97 -66.71 -56.99
N THR A 13 -36.22 -66.94 -55.71
CA THR A 13 -35.65 -66.09 -54.63
C THR A 13 -34.14 -66.21 -54.55
N LYS A 14 -33.58 -67.42 -54.75
CA LYS A 14 -32.12 -67.59 -54.90
C LYS A 14 -31.54 -66.81 -56.08
N GLY A 15 -32.21 -66.82 -57.24
CA GLY A 15 -31.78 -66.05 -58.41
C GLY A 15 -31.75 -64.53 -58.17
N TYR A 16 -32.76 -63.98 -57.49
CA TYR A 16 -32.81 -62.56 -57.14
C TYR A 16 -31.83 -62.17 -56.03
N LEU A 17 -31.56 -63.06 -55.07
CA LEU A 17 -30.58 -62.85 -54.00
C LEU A 17 -29.13 -62.90 -54.51
N LEU A 18 -28.85 -63.70 -55.54
CA LEU A 18 -27.52 -63.86 -56.13
C LEU A 18 -27.22 -62.89 -57.29
N SER A 19 -28.23 -62.21 -57.87
CA SER A 19 -28.00 -61.29 -59.00
C SER A 19 -27.59 -59.88 -58.58
N SER A 20 -27.78 -59.50 -57.31
CA SER A 20 -27.51 -58.13 -56.82
C SER A 20 -26.56 -58.16 -55.61
N PRO A 21 -25.26 -57.81 -55.79
CA PRO A 21 -24.25 -57.89 -54.73
C PRO A 21 -24.58 -57.07 -53.47
N HIS A 22 -25.29 -55.96 -53.62
CA HIS A 22 -25.59 -55.03 -52.53
C HIS A 22 -26.64 -55.56 -51.54
N LEU A 23 -27.53 -56.45 -51.99
CA LEU A 23 -28.64 -56.94 -51.18
C LEU A 23 -28.17 -57.90 -50.08
N LEU A 24 -27.14 -58.71 -50.39
CA LEU A 24 -26.46 -59.58 -49.42
C LEU A 24 -25.71 -58.76 -48.36
N TRP A 25 -25.02 -57.70 -48.77
CA TRP A 25 -24.34 -56.77 -47.85
C TRP A 25 -25.34 -56.04 -46.94
N PHE A 26 -26.48 -55.60 -47.48
CA PHE A 26 -27.51 -54.92 -46.68
C PHE A 26 -28.13 -55.86 -45.63
N MET A 27 -28.40 -57.11 -46.00
CA MET A 27 -28.88 -58.14 -45.06
C MET A 27 -27.85 -58.45 -43.96
N LEU A 28 -26.57 -58.56 -44.33
CA LEU A 28 -25.49 -58.82 -43.38
C LEU A 28 -25.34 -57.66 -42.39
N ILE A 29 -25.34 -56.42 -42.89
CA ILE A 29 -25.30 -55.22 -42.05
C ILE A 29 -26.52 -55.19 -41.12
N SER A 30 -27.72 -55.39 -41.65
CA SER A 30 -28.97 -55.39 -40.87
C SER A 30 -28.96 -56.42 -39.75
N ILE A 31 -28.52 -57.66 -40.03
CA ILE A 31 -28.40 -58.71 -39.02
C ILE A 31 -27.33 -58.37 -37.99
N THR A 32 -26.17 -57.86 -38.40
CA THR A 32 -25.12 -57.46 -37.45
C THR A 32 -25.59 -56.32 -36.55
N VAL A 33 -26.27 -55.31 -37.09
CA VAL A 33 -26.84 -54.21 -36.30
C VAL A 33 -27.88 -54.74 -35.31
N ALA A 34 -28.83 -55.56 -35.78
CA ALA A 34 -29.84 -56.17 -34.91
C ALA A 34 -29.20 -56.99 -33.78
N PHE A 35 -28.16 -57.77 -34.08
CA PHE A 35 -27.45 -58.56 -33.09
C PHE A 35 -26.66 -57.70 -32.10
N THR A 36 -26.01 -56.63 -32.55
CA THR A 36 -25.32 -55.68 -31.66
C THR A 36 -26.27 -54.92 -30.73
N VAL A 37 -27.48 -54.59 -31.20
CA VAL A 37 -28.51 -53.95 -30.36
C VAL A 37 -29.07 -54.94 -29.34
N LEU A 38 -29.33 -56.20 -29.74
CA LEU A 38 -29.81 -57.23 -28.80
C LEU A 38 -28.75 -57.64 -27.76
N GLN A 39 -27.46 -57.59 -28.11
CA GLN A 39 -26.39 -57.87 -27.15
C GLN A 39 -25.96 -56.65 -26.32
N ALA A 40 -26.56 -55.47 -26.53
CA ALA A 40 -26.30 -54.34 -25.65
C ALA A 40 -26.77 -54.74 -24.23
N PRO A 41 -25.86 -54.89 -23.26
CA PRO A 41 -26.23 -55.40 -21.95
C PRO A 41 -27.17 -54.40 -21.28
N ASP A 42 -28.32 -54.89 -20.82
CA ASP A 42 -29.20 -54.13 -19.95
C ASP A 42 -28.37 -53.60 -18.79
N ARG A 43 -28.20 -52.28 -18.76
CA ARG A 43 -27.58 -51.57 -17.64
C ARG A 43 -28.58 -51.60 -16.49
N ASN A 44 -28.76 -52.76 -15.88
CA ASN A 44 -29.45 -52.94 -14.61
C ASN A 44 -28.60 -52.27 -13.53
N LYS A 45 -28.67 -50.94 -13.48
CA LYS A 45 -28.26 -50.17 -12.32
C LYS A 45 -29.28 -50.50 -11.25
N ILE A 46 -28.98 -51.51 -10.44
CA ILE A 46 -29.74 -51.79 -9.22
C ILE A 46 -29.60 -50.54 -8.33
N SER A 47 -30.55 -49.62 -8.40
CA SER A 47 -30.66 -48.49 -7.48
C SER A 47 -31.34 -49.00 -6.21
N TYR A 48 -30.55 -49.27 -5.18
CA TYR A 48 -31.10 -49.56 -3.85
C TYR A 48 -31.70 -48.24 -3.32
N SER A 49 -33.03 -48.18 -3.25
CA SER A 49 -33.74 -47.07 -2.60
C SER A 49 -33.82 -47.38 -1.11
N TYR A 50 -32.77 -47.04 -0.36
CA TYR A 50 -32.79 -47.15 1.09
C TYR A 50 -33.83 -46.17 1.68
N GLN A 51 -34.63 -46.64 2.62
CA GLN A 51 -35.49 -45.81 3.44
C GLN A 51 -34.88 -45.61 4.83
N ILE A 52 -35.36 -44.58 5.53
CA ILE A 52 -34.88 -44.26 6.88
C ILE A 52 -35.25 -45.43 7.81
N GLY A 53 -34.24 -46.12 8.34
CA GLY A 53 -34.39 -47.31 9.18
C GLY A 53 -33.75 -48.58 8.62
N ASP A 54 -33.40 -48.60 7.33
CA ASP A 54 -32.72 -49.74 6.71
C ASP A 54 -31.25 -49.86 7.14
N VAL A 55 -30.76 -51.10 7.25
CA VAL A 55 -29.34 -51.38 7.46
C VAL A 55 -28.64 -51.51 6.12
N ALA A 56 -27.60 -50.70 5.89
CA ALA A 56 -26.84 -50.72 4.64
C ALA A 56 -26.04 -52.03 4.48
N GLN A 57 -26.17 -52.67 3.31
CA GLN A 57 -25.46 -53.92 2.98
C GLN A 57 -24.05 -53.69 2.42
N ARG A 58 -23.68 -52.43 2.16
CA ARG A 58 -22.37 -52.02 1.63
C ARG A 58 -22.06 -50.60 2.10
N ASP A 59 -20.79 -50.22 2.01
CA ASP A 59 -20.38 -48.83 2.22
C ASP A 59 -21.07 -47.91 1.20
N ILE A 60 -21.83 -46.95 1.72
CA ILE A 60 -22.44 -45.89 0.92
C ILE A 60 -21.53 -44.68 1.03
N LYS A 61 -20.90 -44.29 -0.08
CA LYS A 61 -20.11 -43.06 -0.16
C LYS A 61 -20.96 -41.92 -0.67
N ALA A 62 -20.71 -40.72 -0.16
CA ALA A 62 -21.34 -39.52 -0.69
C ALA A 62 -20.96 -39.35 -2.17
N PRO A 63 -21.92 -39.03 -3.05
CA PRO A 63 -21.64 -38.83 -4.48
C PRO A 63 -20.78 -37.58 -4.75
N LYS A 64 -20.62 -36.72 -3.73
CA LYS A 64 -19.80 -35.50 -3.77
C LYS A 64 -19.10 -35.32 -2.43
N ASN A 65 -17.88 -34.78 -2.47
CA ASN A 65 -17.19 -34.34 -1.27
C ASN A 65 -17.88 -33.08 -0.73
N PHE A 66 -18.21 -33.07 0.56
CA PHE A 66 -18.68 -31.88 1.25
C PHE A 66 -17.52 -31.31 2.04
N PHE A 67 -17.13 -30.10 1.68
CA PHE A 67 -16.14 -29.32 2.38
C PHE A 67 -16.90 -28.36 3.30
N ILE A 68 -16.92 -28.69 4.59
CA ILE A 68 -17.57 -27.87 5.61
C ILE A 68 -16.51 -26.94 6.15
N GLU A 69 -16.72 -25.64 5.99
CA GLU A 69 -15.81 -24.65 6.56
C GLU A 69 -15.80 -24.74 8.09
N ASP A 70 -14.60 -24.85 8.66
CA ASP A 70 -14.36 -24.52 10.05
C ASP A 70 -14.35 -22.99 10.18
N LYS A 71 -15.52 -22.46 10.56
CA LYS A 71 -15.74 -21.02 10.74
C LYS A 71 -14.89 -20.45 11.87
N GLU A 72 -14.63 -21.22 12.92
CA GLU A 72 -13.84 -20.76 14.07
C GLU A 72 -12.37 -20.59 13.67
N VAL A 73 -11.80 -21.60 13.01
CA VAL A 73 -10.41 -21.56 12.54
C VAL A 73 -10.22 -20.50 11.45
N THR A 74 -11.19 -20.35 10.55
CA THR A 74 -11.15 -19.30 9.51
C THR A 74 -11.22 -17.90 10.12
N ALA A 75 -12.11 -17.67 11.10
CA ALA A 75 -12.20 -16.40 11.82
C ALA A 75 -10.92 -16.10 12.63
N ALA A 76 -10.36 -17.11 13.31
CA ALA A 76 -9.11 -16.99 14.03
C ALA A 76 -7.96 -16.57 13.09
N ARG A 77 -7.84 -17.19 11.91
CA ARG A 77 -6.83 -16.81 10.91
C ARG A 77 -7.04 -15.39 10.38
N LYS A 78 -8.28 -14.96 10.15
CA LYS A 78 -8.59 -13.57 9.77
C LYS A 78 -8.18 -12.57 10.85
N ASN A 79 -8.33 -12.92 12.12
CA ASN A 79 -7.88 -12.07 13.22
C ASN A 79 -6.35 -11.96 13.29
N GLN A 80 -5.63 -13.08 13.11
CA GLN A 80 -4.16 -13.11 13.10
C GLN A 80 -3.54 -12.28 11.97
N ILE A 81 -4.23 -12.06 10.85
CA ILE A 81 -3.74 -11.21 9.76
C ILE A 81 -3.46 -9.77 10.21
N LYS A 82 -4.22 -9.25 11.17
CA LYS A 82 -4.02 -7.88 11.69
C LYS A 82 -2.60 -7.68 12.22
N ASP A 83 -2.01 -8.73 12.80
CA ASP A 83 -0.68 -8.68 13.38
C ASP A 83 0.41 -8.75 12.31
N VAL A 84 0.15 -9.46 11.21
CA VAL A 84 1.09 -9.64 10.09
C VAL A 84 1.16 -8.40 9.19
N VAL A 85 0.04 -7.71 8.98
CA VAL A 85 0.00 -6.51 8.12
C VAL A 85 0.81 -5.38 8.77
N LYS A 86 1.78 -4.85 8.03
CA LYS A 86 2.57 -3.69 8.46
C LYS A 86 1.68 -2.45 8.45
N THR A 87 1.80 -1.65 9.50
CA THR A 87 1.13 -0.36 9.58
C THR A 87 1.73 0.61 8.57
N VAL A 88 0.87 1.38 7.92
CA VAL A 88 1.26 2.38 6.93
C VAL A 88 1.36 3.75 7.60
N TYR A 89 2.47 4.44 7.35
CA TYR A 89 2.69 5.82 7.76
C TYR A 89 2.91 6.67 6.52
N ASP A 90 2.29 7.84 6.50
CA ASP A 90 2.47 8.83 5.45
C ASP A 90 3.63 9.76 5.80
N PHE A 91 4.52 9.97 4.85
CA PHE A 91 5.64 10.90 4.90
C PHE A 91 5.35 12.09 4.00
N ASP A 92 5.33 13.28 4.60
CA ASP A 92 5.21 14.53 3.88
C ASP A 92 6.59 15.12 3.58
N GLU A 93 7.07 14.88 2.36
CA GLU A 93 8.35 15.39 1.88
C GLU A 93 8.32 16.90 1.64
N ASN A 94 7.14 17.45 1.28
CA ASN A 94 6.99 18.88 0.98
C ASN A 94 7.13 19.75 2.22
N LEU A 95 6.87 19.23 3.43
CA LEU A 95 6.95 20.03 4.65
C LEU A 95 8.33 20.70 4.82
N ALA A 96 9.41 20.00 4.49
CA ALA A 96 10.76 20.56 4.54
C ALA A 96 10.95 21.68 3.51
N ILE A 97 10.42 21.48 2.30
CA ILE A 97 10.46 22.45 1.19
C ILE A 97 9.68 23.71 1.55
N ASP A 98 8.48 23.55 2.10
CA ASP A 98 7.59 24.64 2.49
C ASP A 98 8.18 25.48 3.63
N ILE A 99 8.74 24.83 4.66
CA ILE A 99 9.44 25.52 5.74
C ILE A 99 10.66 26.27 5.20
N ALA A 100 11.45 25.64 4.34
CA ALA A 100 12.62 26.26 3.73
C ALA A 100 12.26 27.50 2.90
N SER A 101 11.17 27.42 2.11
CA SER A 101 10.64 28.53 1.32
C SER A 101 10.15 29.70 2.19
N ARG A 102 9.47 29.40 3.31
CA ARG A 102 9.04 30.42 4.28
C ARG A 102 10.22 31.15 4.93
N ILE A 103 11.27 30.42 5.30
CA ILE A 103 12.50 31.01 5.86
C ILE A 103 13.16 31.93 4.84
N GLU A 104 13.31 31.47 3.59
CA GLU A 104 13.91 32.25 2.52
C GLU A 104 13.10 33.52 2.22
N THR A 105 11.80 33.37 2.00
CA THR A 105 10.89 34.49 1.69
C THR A 105 10.85 35.54 2.81
N SER A 106 10.87 35.13 4.07
CA SER A 106 10.86 36.05 5.21
C SER A 106 12.20 36.76 5.38
N MET A 107 13.32 36.04 5.27
CA MET A 107 14.66 36.63 5.38
C MET A 107 14.95 37.57 4.21
N ASP A 108 14.54 37.22 3.00
CA ASP A 108 14.71 38.07 1.81
C ASP A 108 13.85 39.33 1.91
N PHE A 109 12.58 39.20 2.34
CA PHE A 109 11.71 40.35 2.61
C PHE A 109 12.34 41.34 3.59
N ALA A 110 12.94 40.86 4.69
CA ALA A 110 13.58 41.76 5.64
C ALA A 110 14.93 42.30 5.15
N ARG A 111 15.62 41.58 4.25
CA ARG A 111 16.87 42.04 3.62
C ARG A 111 16.63 43.19 2.64
N GLN A 112 15.48 43.24 1.98
CA GLN A 112 15.07 44.36 1.11
C GLN A 112 15.11 45.71 1.85
N LEU A 113 15.00 45.73 3.17
CA LEU A 113 15.16 46.96 3.96
C LEU A 113 16.58 47.55 3.87
N PHE A 114 17.57 46.72 3.60
CA PHE A 114 18.98 47.10 3.45
C PHE A 114 19.44 47.20 1.99
N GLU A 115 18.58 46.85 1.03
CA GLU A 115 18.87 47.03 -0.38
C GLU A 115 18.83 48.53 -0.71
N LYS A 116 20.01 49.11 -0.95
CA LYS A 116 20.16 50.50 -1.39
C LYS A 116 20.53 50.51 -2.88
N PRO A 117 20.01 51.48 -3.66
CA PRO A 117 20.56 51.74 -4.98
C PRO A 117 22.06 52.09 -4.85
N GLU A 118 22.87 51.65 -5.83
CA GLU A 118 24.35 51.70 -5.77
C GLU A 118 24.93 53.11 -5.53
N ASP A 119 24.14 54.18 -5.73
CA ASP A 119 24.54 55.59 -5.58
C ASP A 119 23.86 56.34 -4.41
N SER A 120 23.28 55.62 -3.44
CA SER A 120 22.55 56.23 -2.32
C SER A 120 23.37 56.26 -1.02
N ASP A 121 23.75 57.47 -0.57
CA ASP A 121 24.29 57.77 0.76
C ASP A 121 23.23 57.73 1.89
N ALA A 122 22.04 57.19 1.63
CA ALA A 122 21.01 57.06 2.65
C ALA A 122 21.54 56.29 3.87
N PRO A 123 21.27 56.74 5.10
CA PRO A 123 21.69 56.03 6.31
C PRO A 123 21.07 54.63 6.34
N ASP A 124 21.75 53.69 7.01
CA ASP A 124 21.18 52.36 7.25
C ASP A 124 19.82 52.47 7.96
N PRO A 125 18.87 51.56 7.63
CA PRO A 125 17.56 51.57 8.24
C PRO A 125 17.67 51.41 9.75
N THR A 126 16.96 52.25 10.51
CA THR A 126 17.01 52.20 11.98
C THR A 126 16.30 50.96 12.54
N LEU A 127 16.66 50.53 13.75
CA LEU A 127 15.97 49.41 14.43
C LEU A 127 14.47 49.63 14.56
N ALA A 128 14.02 50.88 14.77
CA ALA A 128 12.59 51.21 14.84
C ALA A 128 11.87 50.93 13.51
N MET A 129 12.50 51.26 12.38
CA MET A 129 11.97 50.94 11.04
C MET A 129 11.93 49.43 10.82
N ALA A 130 12.97 48.71 11.24
CA ALA A 130 13.00 47.25 11.14
C ALA A 130 11.92 46.58 12.00
N LEU A 131 11.67 47.09 13.21
CA LEU A 131 10.60 46.57 14.07
C LEU A 131 9.20 46.80 13.50
N ALA A 132 9.01 47.82 12.65
CA ALA A 132 7.72 48.07 11.99
C ALA A 132 7.36 46.96 10.98
N ILE A 133 8.35 46.33 10.33
CA ILE A 133 8.14 45.23 9.38
C ILE A 133 8.05 43.86 10.05
N LYS A 134 8.34 43.77 11.36
CA LYS A 134 8.33 42.51 12.13
C LYS A 134 7.02 41.71 11.98
N PRO A 135 5.81 42.30 12.04
CA PRO A 135 4.57 41.52 11.90
C PRO A 135 4.45 40.85 10.52
N GLU A 136 4.90 41.52 9.46
CA GLU A 136 4.88 40.94 8.11
C GLU A 136 5.96 39.87 7.95
N PHE A 137 7.14 40.08 8.54
CA PHE A 137 8.19 39.05 8.62
C PHE A 137 7.67 37.78 9.33
N GLU A 138 7.02 37.93 10.48
CA GLU A 138 6.45 36.81 11.26
C GLU A 138 5.35 36.09 10.49
N LYS A 139 4.53 36.82 9.73
CA LYS A 139 3.51 36.24 8.84
C LYS A 139 4.14 35.41 7.72
N LYS A 140 5.20 35.89 7.08
CA LYS A 140 5.92 35.16 6.02
C LYS A 140 6.68 33.95 6.57
N LEU A 141 7.34 34.12 7.71
CA LEU A 141 8.03 33.03 8.41
C LEU A 141 7.01 32.02 8.96
N GLY A 142 5.79 32.46 9.26
CA GLY A 142 4.67 31.72 9.83
C GLY A 142 4.90 31.27 11.28
N MET A 143 5.64 32.07 12.03
CA MET A 143 5.79 31.95 13.48
C MET A 143 6.12 33.33 14.07
N GLU A 144 5.73 33.55 15.33
CA GLU A 144 6.13 34.73 16.07
C GLU A 144 7.57 34.59 16.60
N ILE A 145 8.33 35.67 16.61
CA ILE A 145 9.66 35.72 17.21
C ILE A 145 9.75 36.85 18.22
N SER A 146 10.59 36.64 19.25
CA SER A 146 10.78 37.69 20.25
C SER A 146 11.44 38.92 19.62
N SER A 147 11.16 40.10 20.14
CA SER A 147 11.80 41.33 19.67
C SER A 147 13.34 41.27 19.82
N GLY A 148 13.84 40.53 20.82
CA GLY A 148 15.27 40.25 20.98
C GLY A 148 15.83 39.40 19.84
N ALA A 149 15.15 38.31 19.46
CA ALA A 149 15.52 37.48 18.34
C ALA A 149 15.52 38.27 17.01
N PHE A 150 14.48 39.05 16.77
CA PHE A 150 14.39 39.92 15.59
C PHE A 150 15.53 40.95 15.56
N THR A 151 15.88 41.53 16.71
CA THR A 151 17.00 42.49 16.82
C THR A 151 18.34 41.86 16.47
N ILE A 152 18.56 40.58 16.82
CA ILE A 152 19.78 39.86 16.45
C ILE A 152 19.84 39.61 14.93
N LEU A 153 18.71 39.25 14.30
CA LEU A 153 18.61 39.11 12.84
C LEU A 153 18.88 40.45 12.14
N TYR A 154 18.29 41.54 12.63
CA TYR A 154 18.52 42.89 12.13
C TYR A 154 19.99 43.32 12.23
N LYS A 155 20.64 43.08 13.38
CA LYS A 155 22.09 43.35 13.56
C LYS A 155 22.96 42.53 12.61
N SER A 156 22.46 41.40 12.14
CA SER A 156 23.11 40.53 11.17
C SER A 156 22.62 40.80 9.73
N GLN A 157 21.86 41.88 9.51
CA GLN A 157 21.29 42.31 8.23
C GLN A 157 20.55 41.20 7.48
N PHE A 158 19.91 40.27 8.22
CA PHE A 158 19.21 39.12 7.64
C PHE A 158 20.09 38.32 6.65
N SER A 159 21.37 38.15 7.01
CA SER A 159 22.39 37.48 6.20
C SER A 159 21.94 36.14 5.63
N THR A 160 22.24 35.93 4.34
CA THR A 160 21.98 34.69 3.61
C THR A 160 22.65 33.47 4.27
N ASP A 161 23.78 33.66 4.95
CA ASP A 161 24.47 32.57 5.67
C ASP A 161 23.60 32.00 6.82
N ILE A 162 22.85 32.86 7.52
CA ILE A 162 21.89 32.44 8.56
C ILE A 162 20.77 31.61 7.93
N THR A 163 20.20 32.11 6.82
CA THR A 163 19.14 31.43 6.06
C THR A 163 19.58 30.04 5.61
N LEU A 164 20.77 29.93 5.01
CA LEU A 164 21.32 28.67 4.50
C LEU A 164 21.59 27.66 5.63
N LYS A 165 22.18 28.09 6.74
CA LYS A 165 22.41 27.21 7.90
C LYS A 165 21.10 26.72 8.51
N THR A 166 20.12 27.61 8.67
CA THR A 166 18.80 27.25 9.22
C THR A 166 18.10 26.23 8.33
N LYS A 167 18.09 26.46 7.00
CA LYS A 167 17.55 25.52 6.00
C LYS A 167 18.26 24.17 6.07
N SER A 168 19.59 24.16 6.09
CA SER A 168 20.40 22.92 6.10
C SER A 168 20.16 22.06 7.35
N ILE A 169 20.03 22.69 8.52
CA ILE A 169 19.74 21.95 9.78
C ILE A 169 18.34 21.34 9.73
N LEU A 170 17.33 22.11 9.28
CA LEU A 170 15.95 21.64 9.21
C LEU A 170 15.79 20.52 8.19
N ASP A 171 16.39 20.66 7.01
CA ASP A 171 16.43 19.63 5.97
C ASP A 171 16.98 18.32 6.55
N LYS A 172 18.16 18.36 7.19
CA LYS A 172 18.79 17.18 7.77
C LYS A 172 17.90 16.43 8.77
N ILE A 173 17.09 17.14 9.54
CA ILE A 173 16.21 16.55 10.56
C ILE A 173 14.92 16.02 9.92
N LEU A 174 14.29 16.82 9.05
CA LEU A 174 13.02 16.46 8.42
C LEU A 174 13.18 15.34 7.39
N SER A 175 14.31 15.23 6.68
CA SER A 175 14.59 14.10 5.79
C SER A 175 14.73 12.77 6.53
N ASN A 176 15.19 12.78 7.79
CA ASN A 176 15.22 11.58 8.64
C ASN A 176 13.81 11.21 9.16
N GLY A 177 12.93 12.20 9.24
CA GLY A 177 11.54 12.05 9.63
C GLY A 177 11.28 12.30 11.11
N VAL A 178 10.15 12.93 11.41
CA VAL A 178 9.69 13.26 12.75
C VAL A 178 8.25 12.76 12.92
N VAL A 179 8.03 11.94 13.95
CA VAL A 179 6.68 11.49 14.35
C VAL A 179 6.19 12.25 15.57
N ALA A 180 4.87 12.44 15.66
CA ALA A 180 4.26 13.09 16.82
C ALA A 180 4.41 12.27 18.11
N ASN A 181 4.30 10.94 18.01
CA ASN A 181 4.44 10.02 19.14
C ASN A 181 5.40 8.89 18.76
N LYS A 182 6.56 8.86 19.42
CA LYS A 182 7.64 7.93 19.10
C LYS A 182 7.36 6.55 19.68
N GLU A 183 6.69 6.50 20.81
CA GLU A 183 6.36 5.30 21.56
C GLU A 183 5.43 4.39 20.73
N ILE A 184 4.36 4.96 20.15
CA ILE A 184 3.42 4.24 19.27
C ILE A 184 4.14 3.68 18.03
N LEU A 185 5.08 4.43 17.46
CA LEU A 185 5.88 3.97 16.34
C LEU A 185 6.75 2.76 16.75
N LEU A 186 7.41 2.85 17.91
CA LEU A 186 8.33 1.81 18.39
C LEU A 186 7.63 0.51 18.80
N GLU A 187 6.34 0.51 19.13
CA GLU A 187 5.56 -0.73 19.26
C GLU A 187 5.63 -1.62 18.01
N LYS A 188 5.89 -1.02 16.84
CA LYS A 188 5.96 -1.73 15.56
C LYS A 188 7.37 -2.17 15.21
N GLU A 189 8.38 -1.97 16.08
CA GLU A 189 9.80 -2.30 15.82
C GLU A 189 9.99 -3.78 15.43
N GLY A 190 9.20 -4.69 16.00
CA GLY A 190 9.30 -6.13 15.69
C GLY A 190 8.93 -6.50 14.25
N LYS A 191 8.00 -5.77 13.61
CA LYS A 191 7.55 -6.04 12.22
C LYS A 191 7.94 -4.97 11.20
N GLY A 192 8.35 -3.79 11.68
CA GLY A 192 8.57 -2.60 10.87
C GLY A 192 7.27 -1.98 10.37
N ILE A 193 7.43 -0.90 9.61
CA ILE A 193 6.32 -0.15 9.00
C ILE A 193 6.50 -0.06 7.49
N ILE A 194 5.42 0.34 6.81
CA ILE A 194 5.51 0.89 5.46
C ILE A 194 5.49 2.41 5.59
N LEU A 195 6.48 3.08 5.01
CA LEU A 195 6.49 4.52 4.86
C LEU A 195 6.10 4.85 3.42
N ARG A 196 5.00 5.57 3.26
CA ARG A 196 4.44 6.01 1.99
C ARG A 196 4.72 7.50 1.82
N THR A 197 5.38 7.89 0.74
CA THR A 197 5.54 9.31 0.38
C THR A 197 4.24 9.82 -0.24
N ILE A 198 3.65 10.88 0.32
CA ILE A 198 2.33 11.38 -0.11
C ILE A 198 2.35 11.86 -1.56
N GLN A 199 3.43 12.53 -1.97
CA GLN A 199 3.56 13.17 -3.27
C GLN A 199 3.72 12.16 -4.42
N SER A 200 4.61 11.18 -4.26
CA SER A 200 4.93 10.20 -5.30
C SER A 200 4.11 8.91 -5.20
N ASN A 201 3.42 8.68 -4.08
CA ASN A 201 2.86 7.38 -3.70
C ASN A 201 3.88 6.24 -3.66
N GLU A 202 5.17 6.56 -3.55
CA GLU A 202 6.20 5.55 -3.37
C GLU A 202 6.14 4.98 -1.96
N GLU A 203 6.32 3.66 -1.86
CA GLU A 203 6.29 2.94 -0.61
C GLU A 203 7.61 2.25 -0.35
N ARG A 204 8.11 2.39 0.88
CA ARG A 204 9.30 1.68 1.35
C ARG A 204 9.05 1.01 2.68
N ALA A 205 9.56 -0.21 2.82
CA ALA A 205 9.55 -0.91 4.10
C ALA A 205 10.67 -0.37 5.00
N VAL A 206 10.30 0.11 6.19
CA VAL A 206 11.26 0.61 7.18
C VAL A 206 11.21 -0.31 8.39
N ASN A 207 12.31 -1.03 8.63
CA ASN A 207 12.44 -1.93 9.78
C ASN A 207 13.18 -1.28 10.94
N ASN A 208 14.19 -0.44 10.65
CA ASN A 208 14.89 0.32 11.68
C ASN A 208 14.12 1.60 12.00
N LEU A 209 13.24 1.54 13.00
CA LEU A 209 12.43 2.68 13.38
C LEU A 209 13.19 3.72 14.21
N LYS A 210 14.35 3.37 14.79
CA LYS A 210 15.12 4.26 15.68
C LYS A 210 15.70 5.50 14.99
N VAL A 211 15.82 5.47 13.66
CA VAL A 211 16.30 6.61 12.86
C VAL A 211 15.31 7.77 12.78
N ILE A 212 14.01 7.48 12.95
CA ILE A 212 12.95 8.50 12.94
C ILE A 212 12.94 9.20 14.30
N TYR A 213 12.78 10.50 14.35
CA TYR A 213 12.81 11.25 15.61
C TYR A 213 11.43 11.40 16.24
N GLY A 214 11.38 11.42 17.57
CA GLY A 214 10.24 12.01 18.31
C GLY A 214 10.40 13.53 18.44
N PRO A 215 9.39 14.27 18.93
CA PRO A 215 9.42 15.74 18.98
C PRO A 215 10.59 16.30 19.81
N ASP A 216 10.83 15.76 21.00
CA ASP A 216 11.90 16.23 21.88
C ASP A 216 13.28 15.79 21.38
N GLN A 217 13.36 14.58 20.81
CA GLN A 217 14.58 14.07 20.18
C GLN A 217 14.97 14.94 18.98
N ALA A 218 14.00 15.31 18.13
CA ALA A 218 14.24 16.17 16.97
C ALA A 218 14.81 17.53 17.43
N LYS A 219 14.26 18.14 18.48
CA LYS A 219 14.79 19.37 19.07
C LYS A 219 16.22 19.20 19.61
N ALA A 220 16.54 18.08 20.24
CA ALA A 220 17.91 17.80 20.67
C ALA A 220 18.87 17.64 19.48
N MET A 221 18.43 16.95 18.43
CA MET A 221 19.21 16.75 17.20
C MET A 221 19.50 18.07 16.47
N VAL A 222 18.64 19.10 16.56
CA VAL A 222 18.96 20.46 16.06
C VAL A 222 20.31 20.96 16.57
N ARG A 223 20.60 20.77 17.86
CA ARG A 223 21.86 21.24 18.46
C ARG A 223 23.06 20.41 17.98
N ILE A 224 22.85 19.10 17.83
CA ILE A 224 23.90 18.16 17.43
C ILE A 224 24.26 18.36 15.95
N GLU A 225 23.27 18.31 15.06
CA GLU A 225 23.45 18.51 13.62
C GLU A 225 23.86 19.95 13.29
N GLY A 226 23.42 20.93 14.09
CA GLY A 226 23.82 22.33 13.93
C GLY A 226 25.24 22.64 14.40
N GLN A 227 25.81 21.88 15.35
CA GLN A 227 27.14 22.15 15.91
C GLN A 227 28.24 22.36 14.86
N PRO A 228 28.44 21.51 13.84
CA PRO A 228 29.47 21.72 12.83
C PRO A 228 29.28 23.00 12.01
N LEU A 229 28.02 23.42 11.80
CA LEU A 229 27.67 24.60 11.00
C LEU A 229 27.75 25.91 11.79
N LEU A 230 27.54 25.83 13.11
CA LEU A 230 27.38 26.98 14.01
C LEU A 230 28.62 27.29 14.85
N LYS A 231 29.62 26.40 14.90
CA LYS A 231 30.81 26.53 15.79
C LYS A 231 31.59 27.85 15.63
N LYS A 232 31.61 28.43 14.42
CA LYS A 232 32.35 29.68 14.13
C LYS A 232 31.55 30.96 14.39
N LEU A 233 30.26 30.82 14.71
CA LEU A 233 29.37 31.96 14.93
C LEU A 233 29.39 32.38 16.40
N ASN A 234 28.94 33.61 16.67
CA ASN A 234 28.78 34.06 18.05
C ASN A 234 27.68 33.24 18.77
N TYR A 235 27.79 33.11 20.09
CA TYR A 235 26.89 32.29 20.90
C TYR A 235 25.41 32.68 20.75
N ASN A 236 25.14 33.98 20.67
CA ASN A 236 23.77 34.52 20.58
C ASN A 236 23.10 34.13 19.26
N LEU A 237 23.82 34.19 18.14
CA LEU A 237 23.34 33.85 16.81
C LEU A 237 23.21 32.34 16.66
N SER A 238 24.16 31.56 17.19
CA SER A 238 24.03 30.10 17.24
C SER A 238 22.77 29.66 18.00
N ASN A 239 22.51 30.25 19.17
CA ASN A 239 21.31 29.95 19.94
C ASN A 239 20.03 30.41 19.24
N LEU A 240 20.07 31.56 18.54
CA LEU A 240 18.95 32.05 17.76
C LEU A 240 18.60 31.07 16.63
N ILE A 241 19.59 30.61 15.86
CA ILE A 241 19.36 29.64 14.78
C ILE A 241 18.77 28.35 15.36
N VAL A 242 19.33 27.84 16.46
CA VAL A 242 18.80 26.65 17.13
C VAL A 242 17.36 26.85 17.59
N ASP A 243 17.02 27.99 18.20
CA ASP A 243 15.65 28.29 18.65
C ASP A 243 14.66 28.34 17.48
N ILE A 244 15.03 29.04 16.40
CA ILE A 244 14.22 29.10 15.17
C ILE A 244 13.99 27.70 14.61
N CYS A 245 15.05 26.89 14.45
CA CYS A 245 14.93 25.52 13.98
C CYS A 245 14.02 24.69 14.89
N GLN A 246 14.23 24.72 16.20
CA GLN A 246 13.44 23.94 17.16
C GLN A 246 11.95 24.29 17.15
N ARG A 247 11.60 25.55 16.87
CA ARG A 247 10.21 26.04 16.83
C ARG A 247 9.53 25.82 15.48
N LEU A 248 10.30 25.74 14.39
CA LEU A 248 9.78 25.42 13.06
C LEU A 248 9.61 23.91 12.82
N LEU A 249 10.24 23.06 13.64
CA LEU A 249 10.07 21.61 13.54
C LEU A 249 8.61 21.21 13.80
N GLN A 250 8.09 20.42 12.88
CA GLN A 250 6.77 19.81 12.96
C GLN A 250 6.88 18.34 12.53
N PRO A 251 6.02 17.45 13.06
CA PRO A 251 5.96 16.07 12.59
C PRO A 251 5.61 16.00 11.09
N ASN A 252 6.43 15.28 10.31
CA ASN A 252 6.19 15.02 8.89
C ASN A 252 5.96 13.53 8.59
N ILE A 253 5.89 12.69 9.62
CA ILE A 253 5.46 11.30 9.52
C ILE A 253 4.20 11.11 10.37
N THR A 254 3.13 10.63 9.74
CA THR A 254 1.83 10.46 10.38
C THR A 254 1.27 9.05 10.14
N LEU A 255 0.53 8.49 11.10
CA LEU A 255 -0.05 7.16 10.96
C LEU A 255 -1.25 7.20 10.01
N ASN A 256 -1.19 6.43 8.92
CA ASN A 256 -2.30 6.26 8.01
C ASN A 256 -3.16 5.07 8.43
N LYS A 257 -4.11 5.34 9.34
CA LYS A 257 -5.03 4.32 9.85
C LYS A 257 -5.93 3.76 8.75
N ASN A 258 -6.42 4.62 7.86
CA ASN A 258 -7.33 4.23 6.79
C ASN A 258 -6.66 3.23 5.83
N GLU A 259 -5.47 3.57 5.32
CA GLU A 259 -4.71 2.68 4.44
C GLU A 259 -4.32 1.37 5.13
N THR A 260 -3.95 1.44 6.42
CA THR A 260 -3.66 0.24 7.21
C THR A 260 -4.88 -0.68 7.33
N GLU A 261 -6.06 -0.12 7.63
CA GLU A 261 -7.31 -0.87 7.74
C GLU A 261 -7.74 -1.47 6.40
N ASN A 262 -7.61 -0.73 5.30
CA ASN A 262 -7.89 -1.24 3.96
C ASN A 262 -7.01 -2.45 3.63
N ARG A 263 -5.71 -2.39 3.93
CA ARG A 263 -4.79 -3.53 3.73
C ARG A 263 -5.15 -4.73 4.58
N ILE A 264 -5.61 -4.51 5.81
CA ILE A 264 -6.11 -5.58 6.67
C ILE A 264 -7.34 -6.24 6.04
N GLN A 265 -8.31 -5.45 5.57
CA GLN A 265 -9.52 -5.97 4.93
C GLN A 265 -9.20 -6.74 3.64
N ASP A 266 -8.30 -6.21 2.80
CA ASP A 266 -7.85 -6.86 1.58
C ASP A 266 -7.10 -8.16 1.84
N ALA A 267 -6.31 -8.21 2.91
CA ALA A 267 -5.63 -9.44 3.32
C ALA A 267 -6.62 -10.47 3.89
N GLN A 268 -7.63 -10.02 4.63
CA GLN A 268 -8.68 -10.88 5.18
C GLN A 268 -9.61 -11.47 4.11
N SER A 269 -9.93 -10.70 3.06
CA SER A 269 -10.79 -11.15 1.96
C SER A 269 -10.12 -12.21 1.08
N LYS A 270 -8.78 -12.21 1.03
CA LYS A 270 -7.97 -13.20 0.30
C LYS A 270 -7.78 -14.53 1.06
N ILE A 271 -8.18 -14.63 2.33
CA ILE A 271 -8.12 -15.91 3.05
C ILE A 271 -9.19 -16.86 2.51
N MET A 272 -8.75 -18.00 1.98
CA MET A 272 -9.64 -19.11 1.65
C MET A 272 -10.21 -19.75 2.93
N PRO A 273 -11.50 -20.13 2.93
CA PRO A 273 -12.10 -20.91 4.00
C PRO A 273 -11.28 -22.16 4.34
N ILE A 274 -11.08 -22.42 5.63
CA ILE A 274 -10.40 -23.61 6.13
C ILE A 274 -11.45 -24.68 6.36
N LEU A 275 -11.12 -25.92 5.98
CA LEU A 275 -12.00 -27.09 5.94
C LEU A 275 -11.77 -28.03 7.11
#